data_AF-A0A9W4Q5S9-F1
#
_entry.id   AF-A0A9W4Q5S9-F1
#
_cell.length_a   1.000
_cell.length_b   1.000
_cell.length_c   1.000
_cell.angle_alpha   90.00
_cell.angle_beta   90.00
_cell.angle_gamma   90.00
#
_symmetry.space_group_name_H-M   'P 1'
#
loop_
_entity.id
_entity.type
_entity.pdbx_description
1 polymer ?
#
loop_
_entity_poly.entity_id
_entity_poly.type
_entity_poly.pdbx_seq_one_letter_code
_entity_poly.pdbx_strand_id
1 'polypeptide(L)'
;MFDLSPAILPAVLATFFGAGLVKGVTGMGLPTVAMGVLGALISPLAAASLLIVPSFITNVWQLFAGPNFGPLLRRLWPMMPAVVAGTLIGSKWIAGGDPEVTTTLLGIALSVYSA
;
A
#
# COMPACT_ATOMS: atom_id res chain seq x y z
N MET A 1 -6.08 -14.35 -12.47
CA MET A 1 -4.92 -14.79 -11.65
C MET A 1 -3.69 -14.27 -12.36
N PHE A 2 -2.89 -13.43 -11.71
CA PHE A 2 -1.79 -12.71 -12.35
C PHE A 2 -0.79 -13.67 -12.98
N ASP A 3 -0.48 -13.50 -14.27
CA ASP A 3 0.69 -14.11 -14.89
C ASP A 3 1.94 -13.43 -14.31
N LEU A 4 2.31 -13.81 -13.10
CA LEU A 4 3.60 -13.49 -12.49
C LEU A 4 4.66 -14.24 -13.30
N SER A 5 5.00 -13.69 -14.46
CA SER A 5 6.09 -14.19 -15.28
C SER A 5 7.32 -14.34 -14.37
N PRO A 6 8.08 -15.46 -14.45
CA PRO A 6 9.28 -15.65 -13.66
C PRO A 6 10.26 -14.46 -13.73
N ALA A 7 10.19 -13.66 -14.80
CA ALA A 7 10.95 -12.44 -15.00
C ALA A 7 10.64 -11.32 -13.99
N ILE A 8 9.42 -11.21 -13.45
CA ILE A 8 9.00 -10.13 -12.55
C ILE A 8 9.29 -10.47 -11.09
N LEU A 9 9.44 -11.76 -10.76
CA LEU A 9 9.65 -12.22 -9.39
C LEU A 9 10.87 -11.59 -8.70
N PRO A 10 12.06 -11.44 -9.35
CA PRO A 10 13.19 -10.75 -8.74
C PRO A 10 12.89 -9.28 -8.41
N ALA A 11 12.16 -8.57 -9.28
CA ALA A 11 11.79 -7.18 -9.06
C ALA A 11 10.82 -7.04 -7.87
N VAL A 12 9.85 -7.96 -7.76
CA VAL A 12 8.94 -8.03 -6.61
C VAL A 12 9.72 -8.26 -5.32
N LEU A 13 10.60 -9.27 -5.29
CA LEU A 13 11.41 -9.57 -4.11
C LEU A 13 12.31 -8.40 -3.69
N ALA A 14 13.04 -7.80 -4.65
CA ALA A 14 13.89 -6.64 -4.40
C ALA A 14 13.07 -5.45 -3.87
N THR A 15 11.88 -5.22 -4.43
CA THR A 15 10.99 -4.14 -4.00
C THR A 15 10.50 -4.36 -2.57
N PHE A 16 9.98 -5.54 -2.26
CA PHE A 16 9.50 -5.85 -0.91
C PHE A 16 10.62 -5.86 0.13
N PHE A 17 11.82 -6.29 -0.25
CA PHE A 17 13.00 -6.21 0.61
C PHE A 17 13.37 -4.75 0.92
N GLY A 18 13.54 -3.91 -0.10
CA GLY A 18 13.87 -2.49 0.08
C GLY A 18 12.79 -1.72 0.82
N ALA A 19 11.53 -1.91 0.44
CA ALA A 19 10.39 -1.27 1.10
C ALA A 19 10.21 -1.77 2.56
N GLY A 20 10.54 -3.04 2.82
CA GLY A 20 10.60 -3.62 4.17
C GLY A 20 11.67 -2.98 5.04
N LEU A 21 12.87 -2.73 4.49
CA LEU A 21 13.93 -2.01 5.20
C LEU A 21 13.50 -0.58 5.54
N VAL A 22 12.90 0.14 4.58
CA VAL A 22 12.38 1.50 4.81
C VAL A 22 11.35 1.48 5.94
N LYS A 23 10.40 0.53 5.91
CA LYS A 23 9.42 0.35 6.99
C LYS A 23 10.07 0.00 8.33
N GLY A 24 11.13 -0.80 8.33
CA GLY A 24 11.86 -1.14 9.56
C GLY A 24 12.51 0.08 10.20
N VAL A 25 13.06 1.00 9.40
CA VAL A 25 13.72 2.21 9.88
C VAL A 25 12.71 3.29 10.29
N THR A 26 11.68 3.54 9.48
CA THR A 26 10.75 4.66 9.70
C THR A 26 9.48 4.27 10.47
N GLY A 27 9.22 2.97 10.61
CA GLY A 27 7.96 2.43 11.12
C GLY A 27 6.81 2.44 10.10
N MET A 28 6.97 3.10 8.93
CA MET A 28 5.92 3.28 7.90
C MET A 28 6.47 3.21 6.46
N GLY A 29 5.61 3.25 5.45
CA GLY A 29 6.07 3.45 4.06
C GLY A 29 6.41 2.21 3.22
N LEU A 30 6.18 0.99 3.71
CA LEU A 30 6.16 -0.20 2.84
C LEU A 30 5.20 0.01 1.63
N PRO A 31 3.96 0.50 1.81
CA PRO A 31 3.06 0.72 0.68
C PRO A 31 3.52 1.82 -0.27
N THR A 32 4.15 2.90 0.22
CA THR A 32 4.55 4.02 -0.64
C THR A 32 5.70 3.64 -1.56
N VAL A 33 6.74 3.00 -1.02
CA VAL A 33 7.88 2.51 -1.81
C VAL A 33 7.43 1.41 -2.76
N ALA A 34 6.67 0.43 -2.27
CA ALA A 34 6.27 -0.70 -3.11
C ALA A 34 5.26 -0.31 -4.19
N MET A 35 4.31 0.59 -3.92
CA MET A 35 3.38 1.08 -4.96
C MET A 35 4.08 1.97 -5.98
N GLY A 36 5.08 2.76 -5.56
CA GLY A 36 5.86 3.56 -6.50
C GLY A 36 6.65 2.71 -7.50
N VAL A 37 7.25 1.61 -7.04
CA VAL A 37 8.03 0.72 -7.92
C VAL A 37 7.11 -0.26 -8.66
N LEU A 38 6.27 -1.02 -7.96
CA LEU A 38 5.43 -2.05 -8.60
C LEU A 38 4.30 -1.45 -9.42
N GLY A 39 3.73 -0.30 -9.02
CA GLY A 39 2.69 0.38 -9.80
C GLY A 39 3.19 0.90 -11.16
N ALA A 40 4.51 1.02 -11.35
CA ALA A 40 5.11 1.34 -12.65
C ALA A 40 5.39 0.10 -13.51
N LEU A 41 5.48 -1.09 -12.91
CA LEU A 41 5.82 -2.34 -13.58
C LEU A 41 4.61 -3.22 -13.88
N ILE A 42 3.59 -3.15 -13.02
CA ILE A 42 2.34 -3.91 -13.10
C ILE A 42 1.17 -2.99 -12.78
N SER A 43 -0.06 -3.43 -13.06
CA SER A 43 -1.23 -2.61 -12.76
C SER A 43 -1.31 -2.24 -11.27
N PRO A 44 -1.76 -1.03 -10.92
CA PRO A 44 -1.90 -0.60 -9.52
C PRO A 44 -2.75 -1.56 -8.68
N LEU A 45 -3.78 -2.15 -9.29
CA LEU A 45 -4.61 -3.17 -8.65
C LEU A 45 -3.79 -4.42 -8.28
N ALA A 46 -2.91 -4.88 -9.17
CA ALA A 46 -2.03 -6.02 -8.93
C ALA A 46 -1.02 -5.70 -7.81
N ALA A 47 -0.35 -4.55 -7.88
CA ALA A 47 0.59 -4.10 -6.86
C ALA A 47 -0.07 -4.00 -5.47
N ALA A 48 -1.25 -3.39 -5.40
CA ALA A 48 -2.02 -3.29 -4.16
C ALA A 48 -2.37 -4.68 -3.60
N SER A 49 -2.77 -5.63 -4.46
CA SER A 49 -3.12 -6.99 -4.03
C SER A 49 -1.95 -7.73 -3.37
N LEU A 50 -0.73 -7.56 -3.90
CA LEU A 50 0.49 -8.13 -3.32
C LEU A 50 0.84 -7.50 -1.97
N LEU A 51 0.50 -6.23 -1.77
CA LEU A 51 0.84 -5.48 -0.55
C LEU A 51 -0.07 -5.75 0.63
N ILE A 52 -1.34 -6.12 0.38
CA ILE A 52 -2.36 -6.24 1.43
C ILE A 52 -1.88 -7.18 2.55
N VAL A 53 -1.51 -8.41 2.21
CA VAL A 53 -1.14 -9.44 3.20
C VAL A 53 0.10 -9.05 4.02
N PRO A 54 1.26 -8.74 3.42
CA PRO A 54 2.46 -8.43 4.20
C PRO A 54 2.33 -7.12 5.00
N SER A 55 1.67 -6.11 4.45
CA SER A 55 1.44 -4.83 5.15
C SER A 55 0.50 -5.03 6.33
N PHE A 56 -0.58 -5.81 6.16
CA PHE A 56 -1.51 -6.12 7.24
C PHE A 56 -0.81 -6.86 8.40
N ILE A 57 -0.06 -7.92 8.10
CA ILE A 57 0.66 -8.70 9.13
C ILE A 57 1.58 -7.80 9.94
N THR A 58 2.40 -7.00 9.26
CA THR A 58 3.38 -6.13 9.93
C THR A 58 2.72 -4.97 10.68
N ASN A 59 1.64 -4.39 10.18
CA ASN A 59 0.89 -3.34 10.87
C ASN A 59 0.19 -3.86 12.14
N VAL A 60 -0.43 -5.05 12.06
CA VAL A 60 -1.08 -5.69 13.21
C VAL A 60 -0.05 -6.05 14.28
N TRP A 61 1.10 -6.58 13.86
CA TRP A 61 2.21 -6.82 14.78
C TRP A 61 2.67 -5.53 15.47
N GLN A 62 2.89 -4.45 14.71
CA GLN A 62 3.28 -3.14 15.27
C GLN A 62 2.23 -2.59 16.25
N LEU A 63 0.94 -2.79 15.96
CA LEU A 63 -0.15 -2.35 16.83
C LEU A 63 -0.13 -3.02 18.20
N PHE A 64 0.16 -4.34 18.25
CA PHE A 64 0.22 -5.09 19.50
C PHE A 64 1.57 -4.94 20.23
N ALA A 65 2.66 -4.72 19.49
CA ALA A 65 3.98 -4.48 20.07
C ALA A 65 4.11 -3.07 20.68
N GLY A 66 3.30 -2.10 20.23
CA GLY A 66 3.36 -0.71 20.69
C GLY A 66 2.65 -0.46 22.03
N PRO A 67 3.17 0.43 22.89
CA PRO A 67 2.44 0.87 24.08
C PRO A 67 1.27 1.80 23.69
N ASN A 68 0.17 1.75 24.45
CA ASN A 68 -0.99 2.67 24.38
C ASN A 68 -1.98 2.50 23.21
N PHE A 69 -2.47 1.27 22.97
CA PHE A 69 -3.57 0.99 22.03
C PHE A 69 -4.84 1.83 22.27
N GLY A 70 -5.28 1.97 23.52
CA GLY A 70 -6.54 2.66 23.87
C GLY A 70 -6.58 4.15 23.47
N PRO A 71 -5.61 4.98 23.88
CA PRO A 71 -5.50 6.37 23.45
C PRO A 71 -5.39 6.53 21.92
N LEU A 72 -4.64 5.63 21.27
CA LEU A 72 -4.50 5.63 19.81
C LEU A 72 -5.85 5.39 19.12
N LEU A 73 -6.62 4.42 19.60
CA LEU A 73 -7.94 4.11 19.07
C LEU A 73 -8.89 5.31 19.20
N ARG A 74 -8.92 5.98 20.36
CA ARG A 74 -9.75 7.20 20.55
C ARG A 74 -9.33 8.38 19.68
N ARG A 75 -8.05 8.46 19.30
CA ARG A 75 -7.58 9.52 18.40
C ARG A 75 -7.90 9.21 16.94
N LEU A 76 -7.77 7.95 16.53
CA LEU A 76 -7.90 7.52 15.14
C LEU A 76 -9.29 6.98 14.78
N TRP A 77 -10.21 6.81 15.73
CA TRP A 77 -11.55 6.26 15.42
C TRP A 77 -12.31 7.02 14.33
N PRO A 78 -12.24 8.37 14.16
CA PRO A 78 -12.96 9.05 13.08
C PRO A 78 -12.34 8.76 11.71
N MET A 79 -11.04 8.47 11.68
CA MET A 79 -10.32 8.13 10.46
C MET A 79 -10.74 6.74 9.94
N MET A 80 -11.05 5.79 10.82
CA MET A 80 -11.46 4.43 10.42
C MET A 80 -12.70 4.39 9.51
N PRO A 81 -13.87 4.98 9.86
CA PRO A 81 -15.02 5.02 8.98
C PRO A 81 -14.77 5.85 7.72
N ALA A 82 -13.97 6.93 7.80
CA ALA A 82 -13.58 7.70 6.63
C ALA A 82 -12.75 6.87 5.64
N VAL A 83 -11.80 6.07 6.14
CA VAL A 83 -11.01 5.13 5.34
C VAL A 83 -11.89 4.04 4.75
N VAL A 84 -12.83 3.48 5.51
CA VAL A 84 -13.79 2.48 5.00
C VAL A 84 -14.64 3.07 3.89
N ALA A 85 -15.26 4.23 4.11
CA ALA A 85 -16.08 4.90 3.10
C ALA A 85 -15.27 5.26 1.85
N GLY A 86 -14.10 5.89 2.03
CA GLY A 86 -13.19 6.23 0.95
C GLY A 86 -12.72 5.00 0.16
N THR A 87 -12.42 3.89 0.85
CA THR A 87 -12.04 2.64 0.20
C THR A 87 -13.20 2.05 -0.58
N LEU A 88 -14.42 1.97 -0.03
CA LEU A 88 -15.58 1.42 -0.74
C LEU A 88 -15.95 2.24 -1.99
N ILE A 89 -15.87 3.56 -1.90
CA ILE A 89 -16.13 4.47 -3.02
C ILE A 89 -15.01 4.33 -4.06
N GLY A 90 -13.75 4.42 -3.63
CA GLY A 90 -12.58 4.37 -4.52
C GLY A 90 -12.35 3.01 -5.16
N SER A 91 -12.63 1.91 -4.46
CA SER A 91 -12.40 0.55 -4.97
C SER A 91 -13.25 0.25 -6.20
N LYS A 92 -14.52 0.71 -6.22
CA LYS A 92 -15.39 0.53 -7.39
C LYS A 92 -14.83 1.26 -8.62
N TRP A 93 -14.23 2.42 -8.39
CA TRP A 93 -13.67 3.24 -9.45
C TRP A 93 -12.33 2.69 -9.96
N ILE A 94 -11.45 2.24 -9.06
CA ILE A 94 -10.15 1.65 -9.38
C ILE A 94 -10.31 0.27 -10.05
N ALA A 95 -11.24 -0.56 -9.57
CA ALA A 95 -11.41 -1.92 -10.08
C ALA A 95 -12.19 -1.99 -11.40
N GLY A 96 -13.04 -1.00 -11.69
CA GLY A 96 -13.86 -0.94 -12.91
C GLY A 96 -13.40 0.09 -13.95
N GLY A 97 -12.38 0.90 -13.62
CA GLY A 97 -11.90 1.99 -14.47
C GLY A 97 -10.69 1.63 -15.32
N ASP A 98 -10.17 2.63 -16.03
CA ASP A 98 -8.97 2.51 -16.86
C ASP A 98 -7.68 2.38 -15.99
N PRO A 99 -6.88 1.32 -16.17
CA PRO A 99 -5.60 1.18 -15.49
C PRO A 99 -4.63 2.34 -15.72
N GLU A 100 -4.64 2.98 -16.89
CA GLU A 100 -3.74 4.09 -17.23
C GLU A 100 -4.06 5.34 -16.40
N VAL A 101 -5.35 5.66 -16.26
CA VAL A 101 -5.84 6.76 -15.41
C VAL A 101 -5.47 6.49 -13.94
N THR A 102 -5.69 5.26 -13.48
CA THR A 102 -5.36 4.87 -12.09
C THR A 102 -3.87 5.00 -11.81
N THR A 103 -3.02 4.58 -12.77
CA THR A 103 -1.57 4.66 -12.67
C THR A 103 -1.10 6.12 -12.66
N THR A 104 -1.67 6.96 -13.51
CA THR A 104 -1.37 8.39 -13.58
C THR A 104 -1.70 9.10 -12.27
N LEU A 105 -2.89 8.85 -11.72
CA LEU A 105 -3.32 9.44 -10.46
C LEU A 105 -2.48 8.95 -9.28
N LEU A 106 -2.11 7.67 -9.27
CA LEU A 106 -1.17 7.14 -8.29
C LEU A 106 0.18 7.86 -8.38
N GLY A 107 0.71 8.06 -9.59
CA GLY A 107 1.96 8.80 -9.81
C GLY A 107 1.90 10.24 -9.32
N ILE A 108 0.80 10.96 -9.60
CA ILE A 108 0.57 12.32 -9.08
C ILE A 108 0.53 12.30 -7.55
N ALA A 109 -0.22 11.38 -6.95
CA ALA A 109 -0.34 11.29 -5.50
C ALA A 109 1.01 11.02 -4.82
N LEU A 110 1.84 10.14 -5.39
CA LEU A 110 3.19 9.85 -4.90
C LEU A 110 4.15 11.02 -5.08
N SER A 111 4.03 11.77 -6.18
CA SER A 111 4.83 12.97 -6.43
C SER A 111 4.51 14.06 -5.40
N VAL A 112 3.22 14.30 -5.13
CA VAL A 112 2.78 15.24 -4.09
C VAL A 112 3.21 14.79 -2.69
N TYR A 113 3.18 13.49 -2.41
CA TYR A 113 3.61 12.94 -1.13
C TYR A 113 5.11 13.10 -0.85
N SER A 114 5.94 13.11 -1.90
CA SER A 114 7.40 13.18 -1.80
C SER A 114 7.98 14.59 -1.93
N ALA A 115 7.15 15.58 -2.26
CA ALA A 115 7.49 17.00 -2.29
C ALA A 115 7.55 17.60 -0.88
#